data_AF-A0A1H4PA70-F1
#
_entry.id   AF-A0A1H4PA70-F1
#
_cell.length_a   1.000
_cell.length_b   1.000
_cell.length_c   1.000
_cell.angle_alpha   90.00
_cell.angle_beta   90.00
_cell.angle_gamma   90.00
#
_symmetry.space_group_name_H-M   'P 1'
#
loop_
_entity.id
_entity.type
_entity.pdbx_description
1 polymer ?
#
loop_
_entity_poly.entity_id
_entity_poly.type
_entity_poly.pdbx_seq_one_letter_code
_entity_poly.pdbx_strand_id
1 'polypeptide(L)' 'MLAASERVREGGQSVLVWHKAAEPERCNGECDWHPIACSPTEGIVTPGPLKDVPPDLDEPGQRWCADCLTLPTT' A
#
# COMPACT_ATOMS: atom_id res chain seq x y z
N MET A 1 -7.33 5.96 5.03
CA MET A 1 -7.19 5.78 3.56
C MET A 1 -7.12 4.30 3.27
N LEU A 2 -7.95 3.80 2.36
CA LEU A 2 -7.92 2.38 2.01
C LEU A 2 -6.66 2.03 1.22
N ALA A 3 -5.86 1.11 1.76
CA ALA A 3 -4.53 0.78 1.26
C ALA A 3 -4.20 -0.71 1.42
N ALA A 4 -3.31 -1.21 0.58
CA ALA A 4 -2.68 -2.51 0.69
C ALA A 4 -1.20 -2.34 1.07
N SER A 5 -0.66 -3.31 1.81
CA SER A 5 0.76 -3.32 2.18
C SER A 5 1.59 -4.16 1.22
N GLU A 6 2.74 -3.65 0.82
CA GLU A 6 3.84 -4.38 0.23
C GLU A 6 4.92 -4.65 1.29
N ARG A 7 5.48 -5.87 1.32
CA ARG A 7 6.62 -6.18 2.20
C ARG A 7 7.92 -6.06 1.42
N VAL A 8 8.75 -5.09 1.80
CA VAL A 8 10.03 -4.81 1.16
C VAL A 8 11.18 -5.11 2.13
N ARG A 9 12.36 -5.46 1.60
CA ARG A 9 13.59 -5.63 2.39
C ARG A 9 14.47 -4.41 2.19
N GLU A 10 14.61 -3.58 3.22
CA GLU A 10 15.45 -2.37 3.23
C GLU A 10 16.54 -2.54 4.28
N GLY A 11 17.82 -2.45 3.88
CA GLY A 11 18.95 -2.56 4.82
C GLY A 11 18.99 -3.86 5.64
N GLY A 12 18.42 -4.96 5.14
CA GLY A 12 18.31 -6.24 5.85
C GLY A 12 17.12 -6.34 6.82
N GLN A 13 16.37 -5.26 7.00
CA GLN A 13 15.12 -5.21 7.77
C GLN A 13 13.92 -5.38 6.84
N SER A 14 12.82 -5.94 7.35
CA SER A 14 11.56 -6.00 6.62
C SER A 14 10.73 -4.78 6.97
N VAL A 15 10.32 -4.03 5.95
CA VAL A 15 9.49 -2.82 6.06
C VAL A 15 8.16 -3.09 5.38
N LEU A 16 7.08 -2.60 5.95
CA LEU A 16 5.77 -2.56 5.28
C LEU A 16 5.60 -1.19 4.61
N VAL A 17 5.43 -1.20 3.31
CA VAL A 17 5.14 0.00 2.52
C VAL A 17 3.66 -0.01 2.18
N TRP A 18 2.94 1.05 2.56
CA TRP A 18 1.52 1.20 2.28
C TRP A 18 1.30 1.91 0.96
N HIS A 19 0.43 1.35 0.12
CA HIS A 19 0.01 1.95 -1.14
C HIS A 19 -1.51 2.12 -1.16
N LYS A 20 -1.97 3.30 -1.56
CA LYS A 20 -3.40 3.57 -1.71
C LYS A 20 -3.97 2.65 -2.79
N ALA A 21 -5.08 2.00 -2.49
CA ALA A 21 -5.77 1.10 -3.43
C ALA A 21 -6.36 1.90 -4.61
N ALA A 22 -6.10 1.49 -5.84
CA ALA A 22 -6.75 2.08 -7.01
C ALA A 22 -8.16 1.51 -7.25
N GLU A 23 -8.31 0.18 -7.08
CA GLU A 23 -9.54 -0.56 -7.33
C GLU A 23 -9.84 -1.48 -6.13
N PRO A 24 -10.16 -0.92 -4.94
CA PRO A 24 -10.30 -1.70 -3.71
C PRO A 24 -11.42 -2.75 -3.77
N GLU A 25 -12.42 -2.56 -4.64
CA GLU A 25 -13.51 -3.52 -4.85
C GLU A 25 -13.07 -4.78 -5.63
N ARG A 26 -11.98 -4.70 -6.40
CA ARG A 26 -11.46 -5.82 -7.19
C ARG A 26 -10.57 -6.74 -6.39
N CYS A 27 -10.03 -6.25 -5.28
CA CYS A 27 -9.14 -7.03 -4.47
C CYS A 27 -9.20 -6.61 -3.00
N ASN A 28 -9.81 -7.47 -2.17
CA ASN A 28 -10.04 -7.24 -0.75
C ASN A 28 -8.96 -7.82 0.18
N GLY A 29 -7.85 -8.34 -0.37
CA GLY A 29 -6.72 -8.80 0.43
C GLY A 29 -6.21 -10.21 0.20
N GLU A 30 -6.80 -10.96 -0.74
CA GLU A 30 -6.41 -12.34 -1.07
C GLU A 30 -6.15 -12.54 -2.57
N CYS A 31 -5.54 -11.54 -3.20
CA CYS A 31 -5.28 -11.55 -4.63
C CYS A 31 -3.80 -11.66 -4.89
N ASP A 32 -3.43 -12.19 -6.05
CA ASP A 32 -2.04 -12.26 -6.47
C ASP A 32 -1.46 -10.88 -6.83
N TRP A 33 -2.34 -9.92 -7.13
CA TRP A 33 -1.97 -8.57 -7.55
C TRP A 33 -2.99 -7.50 -7.11
N HIS A 34 -2.50 -6.31 -6.78
CA HIS A 34 -3.33 -5.14 -6.44
C HIS A 34 -2.84 -3.86 -7.15
N PRO A 35 -3.69 -3.17 -7.94
CA PRO A 35 -3.33 -1.89 -8.56
C PRO A 35 -3.18 -0.79 -7.52
N ILE A 36 -2.18 0.07 -7.68
CA ILE A 36 -1.91 1.18 -6.76
C ILE A 36 -2.32 2.52 -7.37
N ALA A 37 -2.86 3.41 -6.55
CA ALA A 37 -3.46 4.66 -7.05
C ALA A 37 -2.43 5.63 -7.66
N CYS A 38 -1.14 5.53 -7.30
CA CYS A 38 -0.10 6.43 -7.80
C CYS A 38 0.47 6.02 -9.17
N SER A 39 0.09 4.86 -9.72
CA SER A 39 0.62 4.38 -11.00
C SER A 39 -0.44 3.58 -11.76
N PRO A 40 -0.75 3.92 -13.02
CA PRO A 40 -1.74 3.18 -13.82
C PRO A 40 -1.23 1.82 -14.31
N THR A 41 0.09 1.57 -14.22
CA THR A 41 0.74 0.37 -14.77
C THR A 41 1.41 -0.50 -13.72
N GLU A 42 1.61 0.02 -12.51
CA GLU A 42 2.26 -0.71 -11.42
C GLU A 42 1.25 -1.15 -10.37
N GLY A 43 1.67 -2.11 -9.54
CA GLY A 43 0.86 -2.65 -8.47
C GLY A 43 1.68 -3.53 -7.56
N ILE A 44 1.09 -3.94 -6.44
CA ILE A 44 1.72 -4.82 -5.47
C ILE A 44 1.49 -6.26 -5.90
N VAL A 45 2.57 -7.03 -5.98
CA VAL A 45 2.51 -8.50 -6.13
C VAL A 45 2.40 -9.10 -4.73
N THR A 46 1.45 -10.01 -4.52
CA THR A 46 1.11 -10.56 -3.19
C THR A 46 0.75 -9.47 -2.15
N PRO A 47 -0.23 -8.61 -2.45
CA PRO A 47 -0.70 -7.58 -1.52
C PRO A 47 -1.13 -8.16 -0.17
N GLY A 48 -0.82 -7.44 0.90
CA GLY A 48 -1.48 -7.67 2.18
C GLY A 48 -2.97 -7.29 2.14
N PRO A 49 -3.73 -7.62 3.20
CA PRO A 49 -5.15 -7.28 3.27
C PRO A 49 -5.38 -5.77 3.21
N LEU A 50 -6.48 -5.37 2.59
CA LEU A 50 -6.89 -3.97 2.60
C LEU A 50 -7.16 -3.49 4.02
N LYS A 51 -6.63 -2.31 4.35
CA LYS A 51 -6.87 -1.64 5.63
C LYS A 51 -7.11 -0.16 5.41
N ASP A 52 -7.91 0.44 6.28
CA ASP A 52 -7.90 1.90 6.39
C ASP A 52 -6.70 2.33 7.22
N VAL A 53 -5.75 2.99 6.55
CA VAL A 53 -4.46 3.38 7.13
C VAL A 53 -4.41 4.91 7.24
N PRO A 54 -4.00 5.47 8.38
CA PRO A 54 -3.82 6.91 8.54
C PRO A 54 -2.58 7.40 7.75
N PRO A 55 -2.59 8.64 7.23
CA PRO A 55 -1.42 9.24 6.58
C PRO A 55 -0.23 9.40 7.53
N ASP A 56 -0.54 9.69 8.79
CA ASP A 56 0.43 9.75 9.88
C ASP A 56 0.58 8.33 10.44
N LEU A 57 1.68 7.67 10.07
CA LEU A 57 1.99 6.31 10.53
C LEU A 57 2.88 6.42 11.78
N ASP A 58 2.35 6.00 12.92
CA ASP A 58 3.10 5.96 14.18
C ASP A 58 3.88 4.65 14.40
N GLU A 59 3.61 3.61 13.59
CA GLU A 59 4.18 2.28 13.81
C GLU A 59 5.59 2.13 13.20
N PRO A 60 6.61 1.75 14.00
CA PRO A 60 7.96 1.50 13.49
C PRO A 60 7.98 0.41 12.41
N GLY A 61 8.83 0.62 11.40
CA GLY A 61 8.97 -0.33 10.29
C GLY A 61 7.83 -0.28 9.28
N GLN A 62 7.00 0.76 9.33
CA GLN A 62 5.97 1.04 8.35
C GLN A 62 6.19 2.42 7.75
N ARG A 63 5.88 2.57 6.46
CA ARG A 63 5.86 3.87 5.80
C ARG A 63 4.87 3.87 4.66
N TRP A 64 4.48 5.05 4.21
CA TRP A 64 3.76 5.19 2.95
C TRP A 64 4.72 5.14 1.76
N CYS A 65 4.22 4.64 0.63
CA CYS A 65 4.76 5.01 -0.67
C CYS A 65 4.60 6.54 -0.83
N ALA A 66 5.69 7.24 -1.14
CA ALA A 66 5.72 8.70 -1.16
C ALA A 66 4.70 9.27 -2.16
N ASP A 67 4.62 8.71 -3.36
CA ASP A 67 3.67 9.17 -4.38
C ASP A 67 2.22 8.92 -3.96
N CYS A 68 1.92 7.73 -3.40
CA CYS A 68 0.60 7.42 -2.87
C CYS A 68 0.17 8.39 -1.76
N LEU A 69 1.08 8.81 -0.89
CA LEU A 69 0.78 9.73 0.22
C LEU A 69 0.42 11.14 -0.28
N THR A 70 0.98 11.56 -1.41
CA THR A 70 0.66 12.88 -2.00
C THR A 70 -0.67 12.94 -2.72
N LEU A 71 -1.31 11.79 -2.96
CA LEU A 71 -2.62 11.77 -3.58
C LEU A 71 -3.68 12.29 -2.61
N PRO A 72 -4.68 13.05 -3.11
CA PRO A 72 -5.78 13.49 -2.26
C PRO A 72 -6.49 12.28 -1.65
N THR A 73 -6.87 12.38 -0.38
CA THR A 73 -7.87 11.52 0.24
C THR A 73 -9.18 11.71 -0.52
N THR A 74 -9.61 10.69 -1.27
CA THR A 74 -10.90 10.69 -1.98
C THR A 74 -11.98 10.17 -1.05
#